data_AF-N9N7D8-F1
#
_entry.id   AF-N9N7D8-F1
#
_cell.length_a   1.000
_cell.length_b   1.000
_cell.length_c   1.000
_cell.angle_alpha   90.00
_cell.angle_beta   90.00
_cell.angle_gamma   90.00
#
_symmetry.space_group_name_H-M   'P 1'
#
loop_
_entity.id
_entity.type
_entity.pdbx_description
1 polymer ?
#
loop_
_entity_poly.entity_id
_entity_poly.type
_entity_poly.pdbx_seq_one_letter_code
_entity_poly.pdbx_strand_id
1 'polypeptide(L)'
;MKITINQEEHTSNVLSALLKLKRQQPMIKTRWIMLPILILMVMYSWQQQFFTAWVLIPFIWTVIVVNQALIARTRRDKLEKIEQLKINPIFWKELQQKYPVLNLKQRQLIEQGFKDYLALQVLQKQAYAMPSHAVDELWHVMLKYPIQYQQLCQQTIGRTLHHSPYEATTKPEEQAQQLFEAWKYSCMLHGYNPRNTMQLPRLFAIDQALGWENGQLFELEQMTKDFAKYMQDQSSSSSSCGSSCSSCGGD
;
A
#
# COMPACT_ATOMS: atom_id res chain seq x y z
N MET A 1 -16.68 32.94 18.17
CA MET A 1 -15.61 33.43 17.26
C MET A 1 -14.25 32.81 17.57
N LYS A 2 -13.75 32.83 18.81
CA LYS A 2 -12.42 32.24 19.14
C LYS A 2 -12.36 30.70 19.00
N ILE A 3 -13.44 30.00 19.36
CA ILE A 3 -13.53 28.53 19.28
C ILE A 3 -13.59 28.05 17.82
N THR A 4 -14.34 28.74 16.96
CA THR A 4 -14.48 28.40 15.53
C THR A 4 -13.18 28.65 14.76
N ILE A 5 -12.47 29.76 15.06
CA ILE A 5 -11.17 30.06 14.46
C ILE A 5 -10.14 28.98 14.80
N ASN A 6 -10.08 28.54 16.06
CA ASN A 6 -9.14 27.49 16.48
C ASN A 6 -9.45 26.13 15.83
N GLN A 7 -10.74 25.82 15.58
CA GLN A 7 -11.15 24.58 14.93
C GLN A 7 -10.83 24.57 13.43
N GLU A 8 -11.05 25.69 12.75
CA GLU A 8 -10.65 25.88 11.34
C GLU A 8 -9.12 25.85 11.16
N GLU A 9 -8.38 26.45 12.10
CA GLU A 9 -6.92 26.42 12.09
C GLU A 9 -6.40 24.98 12.31
N HIS A 10 -6.95 24.27 13.30
CA HIS A 10 -6.58 22.89 13.59
C HIS A 10 -6.84 21.97 12.38
N THR A 11 -8.03 22.05 11.77
CA THR A 11 -8.37 21.25 10.57
C THR A 11 -7.46 21.58 9.39
N SER A 12 -7.17 22.85 9.13
CA SER A 12 -6.22 23.26 8.10
C SER A 12 -4.81 22.70 8.35
N ASN A 13 -4.35 22.69 9.61
CA ASN A 13 -3.07 22.12 10.00
C ASN A 13 -3.03 20.60 9.75
N VAL A 14 -4.06 19.87 10.15
CA VAL A 14 -4.19 18.42 9.91
C VAL A 14 -4.18 18.11 8.40
N LEU A 15 -4.98 18.81 7.60
CA LEU A 15 -4.98 18.65 6.14
C LEU A 15 -3.59 18.88 5.54
N SER A 16 -2.90 19.92 6.00
CA SER A 16 -1.55 20.24 5.51
C SER A 16 -0.52 19.18 5.89
N ALA A 17 -0.64 18.59 7.09
CA ALA A 17 0.22 17.51 7.54
C ALA A 17 0.01 16.25 6.68
N LEU A 18 -1.26 15.90 6.40
CA LEU A 18 -1.60 14.76 5.55
C LEU A 18 -1.13 14.94 4.09
N LEU A 19 -1.21 16.17 3.55
CA LEU A 19 -0.70 16.49 2.22
C LEU A 19 0.83 16.39 2.13
N LYS A 20 1.53 16.69 3.23
CA LYS A 20 3.01 16.61 3.30
C LYS A 20 3.53 15.18 3.47
N LEU A 21 2.67 14.20 3.79
CA LEU A 21 3.07 12.80 3.90
C LEU A 21 3.65 12.29 2.58
N LYS A 22 4.93 11.90 2.61
CA LYS A 22 5.64 11.35 1.46
C LYS A 22 5.49 9.83 1.40
N ARG A 23 5.36 9.31 0.19
CA ARG A 23 5.45 7.87 -0.09
C ARG A 23 6.91 7.44 0.02
N GLN A 24 7.18 6.43 0.85
CA GLN A 24 8.49 5.82 0.93
C GLN A 24 8.76 4.97 -0.31
N GLN A 25 9.94 5.14 -0.88
CA GLN A 25 10.39 4.38 -2.02
C GLN A 25 10.99 3.05 -1.55
N PRO A 26 10.79 1.93 -2.27
CA PRO A 26 11.37 0.65 -1.88
C PRO A 26 12.89 0.76 -1.90
N MET A 27 13.53 0.63 -0.74
CA MET A 27 14.99 0.68 -0.59
C MET A 27 15.58 -0.73 -0.51
N ILE A 28 16.57 -1.00 -1.35
CA ILE A 28 17.43 -2.17 -1.18
C ILE A 28 18.49 -1.77 -0.15
N LYS A 29 18.59 -2.53 0.95
CA LYS A 29 19.61 -2.27 1.95
C LYS A 29 20.98 -2.49 1.31
N THR A 30 21.85 -1.49 1.31
CA THR A 30 23.21 -1.53 0.74
C THR A 30 24.02 -2.73 1.21
N ARG A 31 23.79 -3.20 2.45
CA ARG A 31 24.41 -4.42 3.00
C ARG A 31 24.15 -5.68 2.16
N TRP A 32 22.99 -5.81 1.51
CA TRP A 32 22.66 -6.95 0.65
C TRP A 32 23.45 -6.96 -0.66
N ILE A 33 23.89 -5.77 -1.10
CA ILE A 33 24.74 -5.59 -2.28
C ILE A 33 26.23 -5.76 -1.88
N MET A 34 26.64 -5.21 -0.73
CA MET A 34 28.04 -5.25 -0.28
C MET A 34 28.49 -6.62 0.21
N LEU A 35 27.61 -7.39 0.84
CA LEU A 35 27.93 -8.73 1.38
C LEU A 35 28.45 -9.71 0.31
N PRO A 36 27.80 -9.90 -0.86
CA PRO A 36 28.33 -10.77 -1.90
C PRO A 36 29.62 -10.23 -2.52
N ILE A 37 29.76 -8.90 -2.66
CA ILE A 37 30.98 -8.27 -3.19
C ILE A 37 32.17 -8.54 -2.25
N LEU A 38 31.97 -8.37 -0.95
CA LEU A 38 33.01 -8.62 0.06
C LEU A 38 33.42 -10.10 0.08
N ILE A 39 32.46 -11.02 0.01
CA ILE A 39 32.74 -12.47 -0.07
C ILE A 39 33.58 -12.77 -1.32
N LEU A 40 33.20 -12.24 -2.48
CA LEU A 40 33.97 -12.41 -3.72
C LEU A 40 35.39 -11.82 -3.64
N MET A 41 35.58 -10.66 -3.01
CA MET A 41 36.92 -10.06 -2.81
C MET A 41 37.82 -10.91 -1.91
N VAL A 42 37.29 -11.39 -0.78
CA VAL A 42 38.03 -12.27 0.15
C VAL A 42 38.41 -13.57 -0.56
N MET A 43 37.52 -14.13 -1.39
CA MET A 43 37.76 -15.35 -2.16
C MET A 43 38.84 -15.17 -3.23
N TYR A 44 38.85 -14.05 -3.96
CA TYR A 44 39.90 -13.73 -4.92
C TYR A 44 41.29 -13.71 -4.25
N SER A 45 41.36 -13.23 -3.00
CA SER A 45 42.60 -13.19 -2.23
C SER A 45 43.07 -14.55 -1.72
N TRP A 46 42.22 -15.58 -1.63
CA TRP A 46 42.53 -16.86 -0.98
C TRP A 46 42.88 -18.00 -1.96
N GLN A 47 42.81 -17.80 -3.28
CA GLN A 47 43.28 -18.72 -4.34
C GLN A 47 42.92 -20.23 -4.17
N GLN A 48 41.86 -20.56 -3.43
CA GLN A 48 41.44 -21.95 -3.17
C GLN A 48 40.78 -22.56 -4.41
N GLN A 49 41.26 -23.74 -4.84
CA GLN A 49 40.82 -24.48 -6.05
C GLN A 49 39.59 -25.39 -5.81
N PHE A 50 39.03 -25.43 -4.60
CA PHE A 50 38.02 -26.43 -4.23
C PHE A 50 36.57 -25.90 -4.17
N PHE A 51 35.69 -26.69 -4.79
CA PHE A 51 34.23 -26.80 -4.66
C PHE A 51 33.33 -25.89 -5.52
N THR A 52 32.62 -26.53 -6.46
CA THR A 52 31.57 -25.97 -7.32
C THR A 52 30.43 -25.29 -6.54
N ALA A 53 30.09 -25.80 -5.34
CA ALA A 53 29.05 -25.20 -4.49
C ALA A 53 29.36 -23.75 -4.08
N TRP A 54 30.64 -23.40 -3.90
CA TRP A 54 31.06 -22.06 -3.47
C TRP A 54 31.00 -21.00 -4.59
N VAL A 55 30.92 -21.42 -5.85
CA VAL A 55 30.62 -20.52 -6.99
C VAL A 55 29.11 -20.38 -7.17
N LEU A 56 28.36 -21.47 -6.97
CA LEU A 56 26.90 -21.48 -7.14
C LEU A 56 26.19 -20.62 -6.09
N ILE A 57 26.60 -20.65 -4.82
CA ILE A 57 25.98 -19.85 -3.75
C ILE A 57 26.03 -18.33 -4.01
N PRO A 58 27.20 -17.69 -4.25
CA PRO A 58 27.26 -16.27 -4.54
C PRO A 58 26.59 -15.93 -5.87
N PHE A 59 26.62 -16.83 -6.86
CA PHE A 59 25.89 -16.63 -8.12
C PHE A 59 24.36 -16.62 -7.91
N ILE A 60 23.81 -17.55 -7.14
CA ILE A 60 22.38 -17.55 -6.79
C ILE A 60 22.05 -16.28 -5.99
N TRP A 61 22.91 -15.88 -5.06
CA TRP A 61 22.72 -14.65 -4.28
C TRP A 61 22.73 -13.40 -5.17
N THR A 62 23.67 -13.27 -6.11
CA THR A 62 23.71 -12.12 -7.03
C THR A 62 22.47 -12.11 -7.93
N VAL A 63 22.01 -13.26 -8.43
CA VAL A 63 20.75 -13.35 -9.18
C VAL A 63 19.56 -12.88 -8.33
N ILE A 64 19.46 -13.30 -7.06
CA ILE A 64 18.40 -12.84 -6.15
C ILE A 64 18.49 -11.32 -5.92
N VAL A 65 19.67 -10.78 -5.65
CA VAL A 65 19.86 -9.34 -5.42
C VAL A 65 19.53 -8.53 -6.67
N VAL A 66 19.98 -8.96 -7.85
CA VAL A 66 19.67 -8.30 -9.13
C VAL A 66 18.16 -8.36 -9.40
N ASN A 67 17.52 -9.51 -9.21
CA ASN A 67 16.08 -9.64 -9.37
C ASN A 67 15.31 -8.71 -8.41
N GLN A 68 15.69 -8.68 -7.13
CA GLN A 68 15.10 -7.77 -6.15
C GLN A 68 15.37 -6.29 -6.51
N ALA A 69 16.52 -5.99 -7.11
CA ALA A 69 16.83 -4.65 -7.58
C ALA A 69 15.99 -4.21 -8.78
N LEU A 70 15.78 -5.10 -9.74
CA LEU A 70 14.91 -4.86 -10.89
C LEU A 70 13.45 -4.67 -10.45
N ILE A 71 12.96 -5.48 -9.50
CA ILE A 71 11.63 -5.32 -8.89
C ILE A 71 11.54 -3.97 -8.17
N ALA A 72 12.52 -3.62 -7.34
CA ALA A 72 12.52 -2.35 -6.62
C ALA A 72 12.55 -1.15 -7.58
N ARG A 73 13.37 -1.20 -8.64
CA ARG A 73 13.42 -0.17 -9.68
C ARG A 73 12.07 -0.02 -10.38
N THR A 74 11.50 -1.12 -10.84
CA THR A 74 10.20 -1.12 -11.52
C THR A 74 9.10 -0.53 -10.63
N ARG A 75 9.11 -0.85 -9.32
CA ARG A 75 8.18 -0.28 -8.35
C ARG A 75 8.40 1.22 -8.16
N ARG A 76 9.65 1.69 -8.06
CA ARG A 76 9.97 3.13 -7.97
C ARG A 76 9.45 3.89 -9.18
N ASP A 77 9.73 3.40 -10.38
CA ASP A 77 9.31 4.03 -11.63
C ASP A 77 7.78 4.15 -11.69
N LYS A 78 7.05 3.12 -11.25
CA LYS A 78 5.57 3.17 -11.15
C LYS A 78 5.08 4.16 -10.08
N LEU A 79 5.72 4.20 -8.92
CA LEU A 79 5.36 5.16 -7.86
C LEU A 79 5.62 6.60 -8.29
N GLU A 80 6.69 6.86 -9.05
CA GLU A 80 6.96 8.17 -9.62
C GLU A 80 5.89 8.58 -10.65
N LYS A 81 5.46 7.66 -11.51
CA LYS A 81 4.34 7.89 -12.42
C LYS A 81 3.04 8.21 -11.67
N ILE A 82 2.79 7.55 -10.53
CA ILE A 82 1.63 7.85 -9.67
C ILE A 82 1.75 9.24 -9.06
N GLU A 83 2.93 9.66 -8.62
CA GLU A 83 3.15 11.01 -8.06
C GLU A 83 2.83 12.09 -9.11
N GLN A 84 3.35 11.91 -10.33
CA GLN A 84 3.18 12.83 -11.46
C GLN A 84 1.80 12.74 -12.14
N LEU A 85 0.98 11.74 -11.79
CA LEU A 85 -0.35 11.56 -12.36
C LEU A 85 -1.18 12.83 -12.16
N LYS A 86 -1.80 13.32 -13.24
CA LYS A 86 -2.79 14.38 -13.19
C LYS A 86 -4.17 13.79 -13.44
N ILE A 87 -5.05 13.90 -12.46
CA ILE A 87 -6.43 13.42 -12.57
C ILE A 87 -7.18 14.29 -13.58
N ASN A 88 -7.91 13.64 -14.50
CA ASN A 88 -8.65 14.36 -15.55
C ASN A 88 -9.70 15.28 -14.92
N PRO A 89 -9.76 16.58 -15.31
CA PRO A 89 -10.72 17.53 -14.76
C PRO A 89 -12.19 17.13 -14.91
N ILE A 90 -12.53 16.24 -15.84
CA ILE A 90 -13.90 15.72 -15.98
C ILE A 90 -14.39 15.03 -14.70
N PHE A 91 -13.53 14.28 -14.00
CA PHE A 91 -13.90 13.60 -12.76
C PHE A 91 -14.17 14.61 -11.64
N TRP A 92 -13.36 15.66 -11.56
CA TRP A 92 -13.55 16.72 -10.58
C TRP A 92 -14.83 17.51 -10.82
N LYS A 93 -15.21 17.73 -12.09
CA LYS A 93 -16.46 18.41 -12.44
C LYS A 93 -17.68 17.64 -11.95
N GLU A 94 -17.73 16.32 -12.16
CA GLU A 94 -18.81 15.47 -11.63
C GLU A 94 -18.81 15.40 -10.10
N LEU A 95 -17.64 15.22 -9.47
CA LEU A 95 -17.57 15.17 -8.01
C LEU A 95 -18.04 16.50 -7.39
N GLN A 96 -17.69 17.63 -8.00
CA GLN A 96 -18.11 18.97 -7.54
C GLN A 96 -19.63 19.19 -7.70
N GLN A 97 -20.28 18.56 -8.69
CA GLN A 97 -21.74 18.62 -8.80
C GLN A 97 -22.43 17.91 -7.62
N LYS A 98 -21.86 16.79 -7.14
CA LYS A 98 -22.39 16.05 -5.98
C LYS A 98 -22.00 16.72 -4.64
N TYR A 99 -20.79 17.27 -4.56
CA TYR A 99 -20.22 17.88 -3.35
C TYR A 99 -19.71 19.31 -3.64
N PRO A 100 -20.60 20.32 -3.74
CA PRO A 100 -20.23 21.68 -4.15
C PRO A 100 -19.35 22.43 -3.14
N VAL A 101 -19.33 22.00 -1.87
CA VAL A 101 -18.60 22.65 -0.76
C VAL A 101 -17.12 22.25 -0.71
N LEU A 102 -16.67 21.31 -1.55
CA LEU A 102 -15.28 20.83 -1.57
C LEU A 102 -14.27 21.92 -1.97
N ASN A 103 -13.42 22.31 -1.02
CA ASN A 103 -12.35 23.26 -1.28
C ASN A 103 -11.15 22.61 -2.01
N LEU A 104 -10.20 23.43 -2.49
CA LEU A 104 -9.04 22.95 -3.24
C LEU A 104 -8.14 22.00 -2.43
N LYS A 105 -7.86 22.30 -1.15
CA LYS A 105 -7.01 21.46 -0.30
C LYS A 105 -7.65 20.09 -0.06
N GLN A 106 -8.96 20.05 0.14
CA GLN A 106 -9.71 18.81 0.32
C GLN A 106 -9.65 17.96 -0.96
N ARG A 107 -9.85 18.55 -2.14
CA ARG A 107 -9.68 17.85 -3.42
C ARG A 107 -8.26 17.30 -3.60
N GLN A 108 -7.24 18.08 -3.27
CA GLN A 108 -5.85 17.62 -3.30
C GLN A 108 -5.61 16.45 -2.34
N LEU A 109 -6.24 16.47 -1.15
CA LEU A 109 -6.12 15.39 -0.18
C LEU A 109 -6.78 14.10 -0.69
N ILE A 110 -7.98 14.21 -1.27
CA ILE A 110 -8.68 13.08 -1.91
C ILE A 110 -7.84 12.52 -3.06
N GLU A 111 -7.26 13.37 -3.91
CA GLU A 111 -6.34 12.96 -4.97
C GLU A 111 -5.14 12.19 -4.43
N GLN A 112 -4.49 12.70 -3.38
CA GLN A 112 -3.34 12.04 -2.77
C GLN A 112 -3.74 10.72 -2.10
N GLY A 113 -4.94 10.62 -1.55
CA GLY A 113 -5.53 9.36 -1.10
C GLY A 113 -5.69 8.35 -2.24
N PHE A 114 -6.27 8.76 -3.37
CA PHE A 114 -6.44 7.87 -4.51
C PHE A 114 -5.10 7.38 -5.08
N LYS A 115 -4.12 8.29 -5.15
CA LYS A 115 -2.73 7.95 -5.52
C LYS A 115 -2.10 6.97 -4.53
N ASP A 116 -2.38 7.08 -3.23
CA ASP A 116 -1.93 6.07 -2.25
C ASP A 116 -2.56 4.71 -2.49
N TYR A 117 -3.84 4.68 -2.83
CA TYR A 117 -4.54 3.43 -3.14
C TYR A 117 -3.92 2.74 -4.36
N LEU A 118 -3.61 3.49 -5.42
CA LEU A 118 -2.84 2.98 -6.57
C LEU A 118 -1.44 2.50 -6.16
N ALA A 119 -0.78 3.20 -5.25
CA ALA A 119 0.53 2.80 -4.75
C ALA A 119 0.48 1.46 -4.00
N LEU A 120 -0.58 1.18 -3.23
CA LEU A 120 -0.75 -0.14 -2.59
C LEU A 120 -0.76 -1.27 -3.63
N GLN A 121 -1.43 -1.06 -4.76
CA GLN A 121 -1.50 -1.99 -5.89
C GLN A 121 -0.16 -2.22 -6.60
N VAL A 122 0.78 -1.27 -6.49
CA VAL A 122 2.16 -1.40 -6.98
C VAL A 122 3.03 -2.16 -5.98
N LEU A 123 2.85 -1.90 -4.68
CA LEU A 123 3.60 -2.58 -3.62
C LEU A 123 3.27 -4.07 -3.55
N GLN A 124 1.99 -4.41 -3.67
CA GLN A 124 1.53 -5.78 -3.70
C GLN A 124 0.23 -5.87 -4.50
N LYS A 125 0.20 -6.78 -5.49
CA LYS A 125 -0.96 -7.03 -6.33
C LYS A 125 -1.94 -7.94 -5.59
N GLN A 126 -2.96 -7.35 -4.98
CA GLN A 126 -4.03 -8.05 -4.29
C GLN A 126 -5.29 -7.17 -4.17
N ALA A 127 -6.37 -7.74 -3.66
CA ALA A 127 -7.57 -7.00 -3.31
C ALA A 127 -7.34 -6.19 -2.02
N TYR A 128 -7.80 -4.95 -2.01
CA TYR A 128 -7.76 -4.06 -0.84
C TYR A 128 -9.13 -3.44 -0.65
N ALA A 129 -9.56 -3.36 0.61
CA ALA A 129 -10.68 -2.54 0.98
C ALA A 129 -10.32 -1.08 0.72
N MET A 130 -11.32 -0.27 0.38
CA MET A 130 -11.17 1.16 0.27
C MET A 130 -11.55 1.81 1.61
N PRO A 131 -10.59 2.27 2.45
CA PRO A 131 -10.90 2.71 3.81
C PRO A 131 -11.47 4.13 3.88
N SER A 132 -11.47 4.90 2.80
CA SER A 132 -11.97 6.28 2.78
C SER A 132 -13.09 6.40 1.76
N HIS A 133 -14.29 6.71 2.25
CA HIS A 133 -15.46 6.96 1.41
C HIS A 133 -15.28 8.21 0.55
N ALA A 134 -14.58 9.24 1.03
CA ALA A 134 -14.31 10.43 0.22
C ALA A 134 -13.48 10.09 -1.03
N VAL A 135 -12.51 9.19 -0.88
CA VAL A 135 -11.67 8.74 -2.00
C VAL A 135 -12.40 7.69 -2.84
N ASP A 136 -13.24 6.85 -2.24
CA ASP A 136 -14.09 5.90 -2.96
C ASP A 136 -15.11 6.62 -3.86
N GLU A 137 -15.69 7.74 -3.41
CA GLU A 137 -16.57 8.59 -4.21
C GLU A 137 -15.87 9.13 -5.46
N LEU A 138 -14.63 9.59 -5.34
CA LEU A 138 -13.84 9.97 -6.51
C LEU A 138 -13.61 8.77 -7.43
N TRP A 139 -13.29 7.60 -6.87
CA TRP A 139 -13.08 6.39 -7.65
C TRP A 139 -14.35 5.97 -8.40
N HIS A 140 -15.51 6.00 -7.75
CA HIS A 140 -16.82 5.75 -8.36
C HIS A 140 -17.12 6.70 -9.52
N VAL A 141 -16.80 7.99 -9.38
CA VAL A 141 -16.90 8.94 -10.50
C VAL A 141 -16.01 8.51 -11.67
N MET A 142 -14.78 8.05 -11.42
CA MET A 142 -13.89 7.59 -12.50
C MET A 142 -14.45 6.39 -13.25
N LEU A 143 -15.12 5.46 -12.56
CA LEU A 143 -15.70 4.26 -13.19
C LEU A 143 -16.81 4.58 -14.19
N LYS A 144 -17.48 5.73 -14.06
CA LYS A 144 -18.44 6.22 -15.07
C LYS A 144 -17.78 6.59 -16.40
N TYR A 145 -16.46 6.76 -16.41
CA TYR A 145 -15.65 7.16 -17.56
C TYR A 145 -14.61 6.08 -17.88
N PRO A 146 -15.04 4.91 -18.40
CA PRO A 146 -14.21 3.71 -18.48
C PRO A 146 -12.97 3.89 -19.34
N ILE A 147 -13.04 4.69 -20.41
CA ILE A 147 -11.89 4.94 -21.31
C ILE A 147 -10.79 5.70 -20.57
N GLN A 148 -11.14 6.83 -19.95
CA GLN A 148 -10.21 7.69 -19.22
C GLN A 148 -9.63 6.96 -18.00
N TYR A 149 -10.47 6.20 -17.30
CA TYR A 149 -10.06 5.40 -16.15
C TYR A 149 -9.10 4.26 -16.54
N GLN A 150 -9.39 3.53 -17.62
CA GLN A 150 -8.51 2.47 -18.11
C GLN A 150 -7.15 3.03 -18.54
N GLN A 151 -7.13 4.16 -19.24
CA GLN A 151 -5.89 4.84 -19.62
C GLN A 151 -5.07 5.24 -18.38
N LEU A 152 -5.71 5.83 -17.37
CA LEU A 152 -5.08 6.20 -16.10
C LEU A 152 -4.45 4.98 -15.42
N CYS A 153 -5.18 3.87 -15.32
CA CYS A 153 -4.68 2.64 -14.70
C CYS A 153 -3.52 2.03 -15.49
N GLN A 154 -3.61 2.02 -16.83
CA GLN A 154 -2.55 1.50 -17.68
C GLN A 154 -1.27 2.34 -17.61
N GLN A 155 -1.40 3.66 -17.56
CA GLN A 155 -0.26 4.57 -17.45
C GLN A 155 0.47 4.46 -16.11
N THR A 156 -0.25 4.20 -15.02
CA THR A 156 0.30 4.20 -13.66
C THR A 156 0.74 2.82 -13.21
N ILE A 157 -0.19 1.87 -13.12
CA ILE A 157 0.05 0.53 -12.57
C ILE A 157 0.28 -0.54 -13.64
N GLY A 158 -0.10 -0.27 -14.90
CA GLY A 158 0.11 -1.13 -16.06
C GLY A 158 -0.97 -2.19 -16.28
N ARG A 159 -2.13 -2.04 -15.63
CA ARG A 159 -3.30 -2.91 -15.75
C ARG A 159 -4.55 -2.16 -15.30
N THR A 160 -5.73 -2.56 -15.75
CA THR A 160 -6.99 -2.06 -15.19
C THR A 160 -7.17 -2.52 -13.76
N LEU A 161 -7.52 -1.59 -12.87
CA LEU A 161 -7.95 -1.90 -11.52
C LEU A 161 -9.47 -2.05 -11.53
N HIS A 162 -9.97 -3.24 -11.22
CA HIS A 162 -11.40 -3.50 -11.15
C HIS A 162 -11.91 -3.12 -9.77
N HIS A 163 -12.94 -2.29 -9.72
CA HIS A 163 -13.70 -2.07 -8.49
C HIS A 163 -14.69 -3.22 -8.33
N SER A 164 -14.66 -3.88 -7.17
CA SER A 164 -15.59 -4.96 -6.83
C SER A 164 -16.20 -4.59 -5.49
N PRO A 165 -17.42 -4.00 -5.48
CA PRO A 165 -18.09 -3.71 -4.22
C PRO A 165 -18.34 -5.01 -3.45
N TYR A 166 -18.40 -4.92 -2.13
CA TYR A 166 -18.81 -6.06 -1.32
C TYR A 166 -20.28 -6.39 -1.58
N GLU A 167 -20.53 -7.64 -1.91
CA GLU A 167 -21.89 -8.17 -2.03
C GLU A 167 -22.34 -8.74 -0.68
N ALA A 168 -23.65 -8.96 -0.52
CA ALA A 168 -24.19 -9.60 0.69
C ALA A 168 -23.61 -11.00 0.95
N THR A 169 -23.01 -11.61 -0.07
CA THR A 169 -22.36 -12.94 -0.04
C THR A 169 -20.88 -12.88 0.36
N THR A 170 -20.26 -11.70 0.39
CA THR A 170 -18.85 -11.56 0.77
C THR A 170 -18.68 -11.91 2.24
N LYS A 171 -17.76 -12.84 2.55
CA LYS A 171 -17.51 -13.27 3.92
C LYS A 171 -16.91 -12.13 4.75
N PRO A 172 -17.34 -11.91 6.00
CA PRO A 172 -16.76 -10.88 6.87
C PRO A 172 -15.23 -11.00 7.05
N GLU A 173 -14.72 -12.23 7.08
CA GLU A 173 -13.28 -12.52 7.17
C GLU A 173 -12.49 -11.98 5.97
N GLU A 174 -13.07 -12.07 4.76
CA GLU A 174 -12.44 -11.56 3.54
C GLU A 174 -12.40 -10.03 3.55
N GLN A 175 -13.49 -9.38 3.97
CA GLN A 175 -13.54 -7.92 4.10
C GLN A 175 -12.49 -7.42 5.12
N ALA A 176 -12.43 -8.09 6.28
CA ALA A 176 -11.46 -7.78 7.31
C ALA A 176 -10.01 -7.97 6.81
N GLN A 177 -9.73 -9.08 6.11
CA GLN A 177 -8.41 -9.32 5.51
C GLN A 177 -8.01 -8.21 4.54
N GLN A 178 -8.92 -7.82 3.64
CA GLN A 178 -8.64 -6.75 2.67
C GLN A 178 -8.41 -5.39 3.33
N LEU A 179 -9.10 -5.10 4.44
CA LEU A 179 -8.90 -3.89 5.24
C LEU A 179 -7.56 -3.92 5.99
N PHE A 180 -7.20 -5.03 6.62
CA PHE A 180 -5.92 -5.17 7.34
C PHE A 180 -4.72 -5.17 6.42
N GLU A 181 -4.84 -5.74 5.22
CA GLU A 181 -3.80 -5.61 4.20
C GLU A 181 -3.70 -4.18 3.66
N ALA A 182 -4.84 -3.47 3.50
CA ALA A 182 -4.82 -2.04 3.17
C ALA A 182 -4.12 -1.22 4.27
N TRP A 183 -4.39 -1.50 5.54
CA TRP A 183 -3.71 -0.89 6.68
C TRP A 183 -2.20 -1.11 6.64
N LYS A 184 -1.78 -2.36 6.53
CA LYS A 184 -0.38 -2.78 6.51
C LYS A 184 0.40 -2.05 5.42
N TYR A 185 -0.10 -2.09 4.18
CA TYR A 185 0.59 -1.44 3.07
C TYR A 185 0.49 0.08 3.11
N SER A 186 -0.60 0.65 3.64
CA SER A 186 -0.71 2.11 3.84
C SER A 186 0.29 2.61 4.89
N CYS A 187 0.46 1.88 6.00
CA CYS A 187 1.51 2.15 6.99
C CYS A 187 2.91 2.07 6.36
N MET A 188 3.21 0.96 5.67
CA MET A 188 4.51 0.78 5.01
C MET A 188 4.78 1.88 3.97
N LEU A 189 3.75 2.32 3.24
CA LEU A 189 3.86 3.37 2.24
C LEU A 189 4.29 4.70 2.86
N HIS A 190 3.90 5.02 4.10
CA HIS A 190 4.33 6.24 4.81
C HIS A 190 5.50 6.01 5.77
N GLY A 191 6.07 4.81 5.80
CA GLY A 191 7.22 4.47 6.66
C GLY A 191 6.86 4.15 8.11
N TYR A 192 5.59 3.86 8.38
CA TYR A 192 5.10 3.48 9.69
C TYR A 192 5.19 1.97 9.92
N ASN A 193 5.29 1.57 11.19
CA ASN A 193 5.20 0.17 11.57
C ASN A 193 3.72 -0.19 11.81
N PRO A 194 3.11 -1.09 11.02
CA PRO A 194 1.68 -1.39 11.15
C PRO A 194 1.28 -2.06 12.47
N ARG A 195 2.24 -2.64 13.22
CA ARG A 195 2.00 -3.22 14.56
C ARG A 195 2.10 -2.21 15.69
N ASN A 196 2.79 -1.10 15.46
CA ASN A 196 3.06 -0.09 16.48
C ASN A 196 3.30 1.26 15.79
N THR A 197 2.21 1.87 15.34
CA THR A 197 2.24 3.20 14.74
C THR A 197 1.60 4.22 15.67
N MET A 198 2.18 5.42 15.71
CA MET A 198 1.67 6.54 16.52
C MET A 198 0.73 7.45 15.72
N GLN A 199 0.57 7.20 14.43
CA GLN A 199 -0.23 8.02 13.51
C GLN A 199 -0.99 7.13 12.54
N LEU A 200 -2.18 7.59 12.14
CA LEU A 200 -2.94 6.97 11.06
C LEU A 200 -2.26 7.28 9.72
N PRO A 201 -2.09 6.29 8.83
CA PRO A 201 -1.67 6.56 7.47
C PRO A 201 -2.77 7.33 6.73
N ARG A 202 -2.38 8.11 5.70
CA ARG A 202 -3.27 9.08 5.04
C ARG A 202 -4.63 8.50 4.67
N LEU A 203 -4.68 7.34 4.01
CA LEU A 203 -5.94 6.71 3.57
C LEU A 203 -6.97 6.48 4.70
N PHE A 204 -6.51 6.20 5.92
CA PHE A 204 -7.37 5.96 7.08
C PHE A 204 -7.75 7.26 7.82
N ALA A 205 -7.02 8.35 7.57
CA ALA A 205 -7.24 9.63 8.23
C ALA A 205 -8.07 10.63 7.40
N ILE A 206 -8.23 10.40 6.09
CA ILE A 206 -8.86 11.35 5.17
C ILE A 206 -10.30 11.68 5.59
N ASP A 207 -11.14 10.68 5.80
CA ASP A 207 -12.56 10.89 6.07
C ASP A 207 -12.78 11.72 7.35
N GLN A 208 -12.05 11.38 8.42
CA GLN A 208 -12.05 12.14 9.67
C GLN A 208 -11.51 13.56 9.48
N ALA A 209 -10.42 13.74 8.73
CA ALA A 209 -9.84 15.05 8.49
C ALA A 209 -10.74 15.96 7.64
N LEU A 210 -11.50 15.37 6.71
CA LEU A 210 -12.46 16.10 5.88
C LEU A 210 -13.79 16.35 6.60
N GLY A 211 -14.09 15.62 7.67
CA GLY A 211 -15.44 15.57 8.24
C GLY A 211 -16.46 15.04 7.23
N TRP A 212 -16.08 14.00 6.49
CA TRP A 212 -16.88 13.50 5.36
C TRP A 212 -18.22 12.92 5.83
N GLU A 213 -19.29 13.20 5.08
CA GLU A 213 -20.62 12.67 5.39
C GLU A 213 -20.64 11.14 5.25
N ASN A 214 -21.07 10.44 6.30
CA ASN A 214 -20.98 8.98 6.41
C ASN A 214 -19.55 8.43 6.21
N GLY A 215 -18.52 9.22 6.48
CA GLY A 215 -17.12 8.80 6.37
C GLY A 215 -16.75 7.71 7.39
N GLN A 216 -15.73 6.92 7.06
CA GLN A 216 -15.24 5.88 7.96
C GLN A 216 -14.29 6.48 9.01
N LEU A 217 -14.59 6.22 10.29
CA LEU A 217 -13.78 6.68 11.41
C LEU A 217 -12.96 5.51 11.95
N PHE A 218 -11.65 5.71 12.08
CA PHE A 218 -10.74 4.72 12.63
C PHE A 218 -10.05 5.26 13.87
N GLU A 219 -10.16 4.51 14.96
CA GLU A 219 -9.36 4.75 16.15
C GLU A 219 -8.03 4.01 16.04
N LEU A 220 -6.92 4.73 16.20
CA LEU A 220 -5.57 4.20 16.05
C LEU A 220 -5.29 2.98 16.95
N GLU A 221 -5.70 3.07 18.22
CA GLU A 221 -5.47 2.02 19.21
C GLU A 221 -6.25 0.74 18.84
N GLN A 222 -7.53 0.90 18.53
CA GLN A 222 -8.39 -0.21 18.13
C GLN A 222 -7.88 -0.88 16.85
N MET A 223 -7.51 -0.09 15.83
CA MET A 223 -6.99 -0.64 14.58
C MET A 223 -5.68 -1.41 14.78
N THR A 224 -4.78 -0.88 15.62
CA THR A 224 -3.50 -1.54 15.93
C THR A 224 -3.72 -2.85 16.68
N LYS A 225 -4.66 -2.88 17.63
CA LYS A 225 -5.03 -4.06 18.41
C LYS A 225 -5.66 -5.14 17.53
N ASP A 226 -6.60 -4.77 16.67
CA ASP A 226 -7.28 -5.70 15.76
C ASP A 226 -6.31 -6.26 14.72
N PHE A 227 -5.42 -5.43 14.19
CA PHE A 227 -4.37 -5.86 13.27
C PHE A 227 -3.39 -6.83 13.95
N ALA A 228 -3.05 -6.62 15.23
CA ALA A 228 -2.20 -7.55 15.98
C ALA A 228 -2.86 -8.92 16.13
N LYS A 229 -4.16 -8.96 16.41
CA LYS A 229 -4.95 -10.21 16.46
C LYS A 229 -4.97 -10.92 15.11
N TYR A 230 -5.27 -10.18 14.03
CA TYR A 230 -5.24 -10.71 12.66
C TYR A 230 -3.89 -11.38 12.32
N MET A 231 -2.77 -10.74 12.69
CA MET A 231 -1.44 -11.30 12.46
C MET A 231 -1.17 -12.59 13.28
N GLN A 232 -1.74 -12.72 14.47
CA GLN A 232 -1.63 -13.92 15.30
C GLN A 232 -2.41 -15.08 14.67
N ASP A 233 -3.62 -14.83 14.17
CA ASP A 233 -4.47 -15.84 13.52
C ASP A 233 -3.88 -16.35 12.18
N GLN A 234 -3.15 -15.48 11.45
CA GLN A 234 -2.39 -15.89 10.26
C GLN A 234 -1.18 -16.78 10.60
N SER A 235 -0.56 -16.57 11.77
CA SER A 235 0.58 -17.38 12.21
C SER A 235 0.17 -18.77 12.71
N SER A 236 -0.99 -18.89 13.35
CA SER A 236 -1.51 -20.18 13.82
C SER A 236 -2.02 -21.03 12.66
N SER A 237 -2.69 -20.44 11.67
CA SER A 237 -3.17 -21.15 10.47
C SER A 237 -2.03 -21.70 9.60
N SER A 238 -0.90 -20.99 9.48
CA SER A 238 0.27 -21.46 8.74
C SER A 238 1.08 -22.55 9.44
N SER A 239 0.89 -22.75 10.75
CA SER A 239 1.47 -23.90 11.49
C SER A 239 0.67 -25.20 11.39
N SER A 240 -0.55 -25.16 10.83
CA SER A 240 -1.42 -26.36 10.68
C SER A 240 -1.28 -27.08 9.34
N CYS A 241 -0.50 -26.57 8.39
CA CYS A 241 -0.22 -27.24 7.12
C CYS A 241 1.19 -27.86 7.09
N GLY A 242 1.41 -28.90 7.91
CA GLY A 242 2.75 -29.50 8.05
C GLY A 242 2.77 -30.93 8.60
N SER A 243 1.70 -31.71 8.47
CA SER A 243 1.71 -33.12 8.88
C SER A 243 0.65 -33.94 8.14
N SER A 244 0.91 -34.21 6.87
CA SER A 244 0.32 -35.34 6.13
C SER A 244 1.43 -36.04 5.36
N CYS A 245 2.25 -36.80 6.07
CA CYS A 245 3.15 -37.78 5.48
C CYS A 245 2.79 -39.19 6.00
N SER A 246 2.63 -40.10 5.03
CA SER A 246 2.75 -41.57 5.08
C SER A 246 1.80 -42.40 5.95
N SER A 247 0.90 -43.14 5.28
CA SER A 247 0.83 -44.60 5.46
C SER A 247 0.27 -45.26 4.19
N CYS A 248 1.15 -45.78 3.33
CA CYS A 248 0.84 -46.84 2.39
C CYS A 248 1.54 -48.10 2.89
N GLY A 249 0.78 -49.15 3.17
CA GLY A 249 1.31 -50.45 3.54
C GLY A 249 0.20 -51.51 3.56
N GLY A 250 0.40 -52.57 2.76
CA GLY A 250 -0.30 -53.88 2.78
C GLY A 250 -1.77 -53.85 2.37
N ASP A 251 -2.28 -54.67 1.45
CA ASP A 251 -1.86 -55.98 0.96
C ASP A 251 -2.20 -56.16 -0.53
#